data_AF-A0A3R8W5M7-F1
#
_entry.id   AF-A0A3R8W5M7-F1
#
_cell.length_a   1.000
_cell.length_b   1.000
_cell.length_c   1.000
_cell.angle_alpha   90.00
_cell.angle_beta   90.00
_cell.angle_gamma   90.00
#
_symmetry.space_group_name_H-M   'P 1'
#
loop_
_entity.id
_entity.type
_entity.pdbx_description
1 polymer ?
#
loop_
_entity_poly.entity_id
_entity_poly.type
_entity_poly.pdbx_seq_one_letter_code
_entity_poly.pdbx_strand_id
1 'polypeptide(L)'
;MNKKIQYAIHCLVTTILLFPVKSFSYDAIFNVTGRVSSNTCSIQSSRIQNIHLGDYTISQSGFGLGSGVNSQSKDVRWQIDFDCDKGTKINIALQGRQYPGANTVLDIDNSTDKARGIGIRVEYSNDRTSWYRMIIGGRDTLASPSYVDGKLSIYFNSYYIQMEKTITPGKANATMDIEVTYG
;
A
#
# COMPACT_ATOMS: atom_id res chain seq x y z
N MET A 1 14.01 119.86 6.94
CA MET A 1 12.89 119.71 5.99
C MET A 1 12.79 118.25 5.55
N ASN A 2 11.65 117.64 5.86
CA ASN A 2 11.03 116.38 5.39
C ASN A 2 11.76 115.46 4.39
N LYS A 3 11.88 114.18 4.77
CA LYS A 3 11.14 113.06 4.15
C LYS A 3 11.39 111.75 4.93
N LYS A 4 10.35 111.22 5.60
CA LYS A 4 10.30 109.81 6.02
C LYS A 4 9.84 108.98 4.82
N ILE A 5 10.66 108.05 4.35
CA ILE A 5 10.31 107.06 3.33
C ILE A 5 10.06 105.75 4.08
N GLN A 6 8.82 105.27 4.06
CA GLN A 6 8.45 103.98 4.60
C GLN A 6 8.76 102.88 3.58
N TYR A 7 9.58 101.89 3.97
CA TYR A 7 9.75 100.65 3.22
C TYR A 7 8.90 99.57 3.90
N ALA A 8 7.81 99.17 3.25
CA ALA A 8 7.00 98.02 3.67
C ALA A 8 7.64 96.75 3.10
N ILE A 9 8.20 95.91 3.98
CA ILE A 9 8.69 94.58 3.62
C ILE A 9 7.47 93.65 3.53
N HIS A 10 7.05 93.33 2.30
CA HIS A 10 6.04 92.30 2.06
C HIS A 10 6.69 90.92 2.23
N CYS A 11 6.49 90.31 3.40
CA CYS A 11 6.84 88.92 3.63
C CYS A 11 5.80 88.05 2.89
N LEU A 12 6.16 87.57 1.69
CA LEU A 12 5.32 86.66 0.92
C LEU A 12 5.37 85.28 1.60
N VAL A 13 4.42 85.02 2.50
CA VAL A 13 4.26 83.71 3.15
C VAL A 13 3.63 82.76 2.15
N THR A 14 4.44 81.96 1.46
CA THR A 14 3.96 80.81 0.71
C THR A 14 3.56 79.71 1.69
N THR A 15 2.28 79.67 2.06
CA THR A 15 1.67 78.53 2.76
C THR A 15 1.77 77.28 1.89
N ILE A 16 2.78 76.45 2.15
CA ILE A 16 2.85 75.07 1.66
C ILE A 16 1.68 74.32 2.33
N LEU A 17 0.64 74.03 1.57
CA LEU A 17 -0.44 73.14 1.99
C LEU A 17 0.13 71.74 2.15
N LEU A 18 0.50 71.39 3.38
CA LEU A 18 0.78 70.02 3.81
C LEU A 18 -0.55 69.26 3.84
N PHE A 19 -0.97 68.69 2.71
CA PHE A 19 -2.00 67.67 2.73
C PHE A 19 -1.43 66.43 3.42
N PRO A 20 -2.09 65.89 4.47
CA PRO A 20 -1.67 64.63 5.05
C PRO A 20 -1.92 63.52 4.02
N VAL A 21 -0.84 63.01 3.41
CA VAL A 21 -0.89 61.75 2.68
C VAL A 21 -1.19 60.64 3.68
N LYS A 22 -2.42 60.12 3.65
CA LYS A 22 -2.77 58.90 4.38
C LYS A 22 -2.10 57.73 3.65
N SER A 23 -0.98 57.26 4.18
CA SER A 23 -0.42 55.97 3.77
C SER A 23 -1.37 54.88 4.26
N PHE A 24 -2.04 54.20 3.34
CA PHE A 24 -2.79 52.99 3.66
C PHE A 24 -1.84 51.80 3.49
N SER A 25 -1.41 51.20 4.61
CA SER A 25 -0.84 49.85 4.57
C SER A 25 -1.98 48.86 4.73
N TYR A 26 -1.94 47.79 3.95
CA TYR A 26 -2.79 46.63 4.14
C TYR A 26 -1.89 45.47 4.51
N ASP A 27 -2.09 44.94 5.72
CA ASP A 27 -1.36 43.77 6.18
C ASP A 27 -2.09 42.53 5.66
N ALA A 28 -1.42 41.77 4.80
CA ALA A 28 -1.92 40.49 4.32
C ALA A 28 -1.44 39.37 5.24
N ILE A 29 -2.37 38.72 5.94
CA ILE A 29 -2.08 37.53 6.75
C ILE A 29 -2.21 36.30 5.84
N PHE A 30 -1.08 35.63 5.59
CA PHE A 30 -1.06 34.37 4.87
C PHE A 30 -0.96 33.21 5.86
N ASN A 31 -2.02 32.39 5.94
CA ASN A 31 -1.96 31.13 6.67
C ASN A 31 -1.23 30.09 5.82
N VAL A 32 0.06 29.91 6.08
CA VAL A 32 0.87 28.87 5.47
C VAL A 32 0.84 27.64 6.37
N THR A 33 0.19 26.57 5.92
CA THR A 33 0.16 25.28 6.61
C THR A 33 0.89 24.22 5.79
N GLY A 34 1.68 23.39 6.45
CA GLY A 34 2.35 22.25 5.82
C GLY A 34 2.64 21.15 6.83
N ARG A 35 2.77 19.91 6.35
CA ARG A 35 3.19 18.75 7.14
C ARG A 35 4.52 18.25 6.59
N VAL A 36 5.51 18.09 7.46
CA VAL A 36 6.78 17.43 7.14
C VAL A 36 6.72 16.06 7.83
N SER A 37 6.66 15.00 7.03
CA SER A 37 6.68 13.60 7.49
C SER A 37 7.84 12.88 6.83
N SER A 38 8.57 12.06 7.57
CA SER A 38 9.37 10.97 6.96
C SER A 38 8.38 9.96 6.39
N ASN A 39 8.52 9.49 5.15
CA ASN A 39 7.63 8.46 4.58
C ASN A 39 7.39 7.34 5.61
N THR A 40 6.18 7.28 6.15
CA THR A 40 5.75 6.26 7.10
C THR A 40 4.70 5.39 6.43
N CYS A 41 4.81 4.08 6.61
CA CYS A 41 3.73 3.18 6.29
C CYS A 41 3.54 2.14 7.40
N SER A 42 2.28 1.82 7.69
CA SER A 42 1.90 0.92 8.77
C SER A 42 0.91 -0.13 8.26
N ILE A 43 1.09 -1.37 8.71
CA ILE A 43 0.12 -2.45 8.48
C ILE A 43 -1.07 -2.23 9.42
N GLN A 44 -2.26 -2.16 8.84
CA GLN A 44 -3.53 -1.97 9.56
C GLN A 44 -4.26 -3.28 9.84
N SER A 45 -4.02 -4.31 9.03
CA SER A 45 -4.57 -5.66 9.25
C SER A 45 -3.90 -6.36 10.42
N SER A 46 -4.53 -7.44 10.91
CA SER A 46 -3.87 -8.36 11.83
C SER A 46 -2.58 -8.89 11.20
N ARG A 47 -1.49 -8.87 11.98
CA ARG A 47 -0.19 -9.45 11.58
C ARG A 47 -0.24 -10.97 11.47
N ILE A 48 -1.21 -11.60 12.14
CA ILE A 48 -1.48 -13.03 12.07
C ILE A 48 -2.88 -13.22 11.49
N GLN A 49 -2.98 -13.89 10.35
CA GLN A 49 -4.25 -14.20 9.71
C GLN A 49 -4.37 -15.72 9.54
N ASN A 50 -5.50 -16.28 9.97
CA ASN A 50 -5.84 -17.67 9.71
C ASN A 50 -6.67 -17.74 8.43
N ILE A 51 -6.07 -18.22 7.34
CA ILE A 51 -6.74 -18.35 6.05
C ILE A 51 -7.30 -19.77 5.94
N HIS A 52 -8.62 -19.90 6.03
CA HIS A 52 -9.27 -21.21 5.90
C HIS A 52 -9.61 -21.50 4.45
N LEU A 53 -8.83 -22.40 3.81
CA LEU A 53 -9.05 -22.80 2.41
C LEU A 53 -10.29 -23.68 2.22
N GLY A 54 -10.83 -24.25 3.30
CA GLY A 54 -11.97 -25.16 3.26
C GLY A 54 -11.57 -26.62 3.12
N ASP A 55 -12.57 -27.49 3.31
CA ASP A 55 -12.43 -28.93 3.17
C ASP A 55 -12.86 -29.39 1.77
N TYR A 56 -12.09 -30.30 1.17
CA TYR A 56 -12.35 -30.80 -0.17
C TYR A 56 -12.34 -32.33 -0.22
N THR A 57 -13.30 -32.88 -0.96
CA THR A 57 -13.31 -34.31 -1.31
C THR A 57 -12.55 -34.50 -2.61
N ILE A 58 -11.69 -35.53 -2.66
CA ILE A 58 -10.98 -35.92 -3.88
C ILE A 58 -12.01 -36.41 -4.89
N SER A 59 -12.14 -35.68 -5.99
CA SER A 59 -13.11 -35.95 -7.04
C SER A 59 -12.59 -37.04 -7.98
N GLN A 60 -13.40 -38.07 -8.22
CA GLN A 60 -13.20 -39.02 -9.31
C GLN A 60 -13.94 -38.61 -10.60
N SER A 61 -14.76 -37.55 -10.55
CA SER A 61 -15.67 -37.16 -11.64
C SER A 61 -15.05 -36.17 -12.63
N GLY A 62 -13.73 -35.92 -12.56
CA GLY A 62 -12.99 -35.15 -13.56
C GLY A 62 -12.95 -33.63 -13.36
N PHE A 63 -13.52 -33.10 -12.28
CA PHE A 63 -13.47 -31.67 -11.94
C PHE A 63 -12.97 -31.44 -10.51
N GLY A 64 -12.15 -30.41 -10.32
CA GLY A 64 -11.54 -30.06 -9.03
C GLY A 64 -10.38 -30.97 -8.63
N LEU A 65 -9.94 -30.88 -7.37
CA LEU A 65 -8.85 -31.72 -6.85
C LEU A 65 -9.16 -33.20 -7.05
N GLY A 66 -8.19 -33.94 -7.58
CA GLY A 66 -8.31 -35.34 -7.97
C GLY A 66 -8.46 -35.53 -9.48
N SER A 67 -8.80 -34.48 -10.24
CA SER A 67 -8.95 -34.60 -11.70
C SER A 67 -7.64 -34.66 -12.47
N GLY A 68 -6.51 -34.30 -11.84
CA GLY A 68 -5.19 -34.38 -12.44
C GLY A 68 -4.26 -33.26 -11.99
N VAL A 69 -3.01 -33.33 -12.45
CA VAL A 69 -1.99 -32.31 -12.18
C VAL A 69 -2.49 -30.95 -12.67
N ASN A 70 -2.28 -29.91 -11.87
CA ASN A 70 -2.78 -28.55 -12.03
C ASN A 70 -4.28 -28.34 -11.82
N SER A 71 -5.05 -29.37 -11.41
CA SER A 71 -6.39 -29.13 -10.89
C SER A 71 -6.30 -28.36 -9.56
N GLN A 72 -7.25 -27.46 -9.33
CA GLN A 72 -7.25 -26.60 -8.15
C GLN A 72 -8.56 -26.62 -7.39
N SER A 73 -8.49 -26.21 -6.13
CA SER A 73 -9.68 -25.87 -5.34
C SER A 73 -10.27 -24.53 -5.76
N LYS A 74 -11.35 -24.12 -5.08
CA LYS A 74 -11.83 -22.73 -5.19
C LYS A 74 -10.81 -21.79 -4.54
N ASP A 75 -10.75 -20.57 -5.06
CA ASP A 75 -9.94 -19.51 -4.49
C ASP A 75 -10.55 -18.98 -3.20
N VAL A 76 -9.71 -18.78 -2.18
CA VAL A 76 -10.04 -18.05 -0.97
C VAL A 76 -9.33 -16.71 -0.98
N ARG A 77 -10.11 -15.63 -0.95
CA ARG A 77 -9.61 -14.26 -1.00
C ARG A 77 -9.36 -13.69 0.38
N TRP A 78 -8.23 -13.01 0.54
CA TRP A 78 -7.86 -12.26 1.74
C TRP A 78 -7.06 -11.01 1.34
N GLN A 79 -6.75 -10.13 2.28
CA GLN A 79 -6.04 -8.89 2.00
C GLN A 79 -5.16 -8.43 3.16
N ILE A 80 -4.18 -7.60 2.83
CA ILE A 80 -3.43 -6.80 3.81
C ILE A 80 -3.68 -5.33 3.50
N ASP A 81 -4.13 -4.61 4.52
CA ASP A 81 -4.40 -3.19 4.49
C ASP A 81 -3.21 -2.45 5.09
N PHE A 82 -2.83 -1.37 4.42
CA PHE A 82 -1.75 -0.48 4.76
C PHE A 82 -2.28 0.95 4.86
N ASP A 83 -1.67 1.74 5.72
CA ASP A 83 -1.83 3.20 5.75
C ASP A 83 -0.46 3.81 5.50
N CYS A 84 -0.27 4.38 4.31
CA CYS A 84 1.02 4.89 3.85
C CYS A 84 0.94 6.37 3.44
N ASP A 85 2.02 7.11 3.71
CA ASP A 85 2.27 8.41 3.09
C ASP A 85 2.44 8.27 1.57
N LYS A 86 1.99 9.28 0.83
CA LYS A 86 2.08 9.36 -0.63
C LYS A 86 3.52 9.13 -1.08
N GLY A 87 3.69 8.29 -2.09
CA GLY A 87 5.02 8.00 -2.64
C GLY A 87 5.73 6.82 -1.97
N THR A 88 5.22 6.28 -0.86
CA THR A 88 5.80 5.09 -0.23
C THR A 88 5.66 3.88 -1.14
N LYS A 89 6.78 3.19 -1.38
CA LYS A 89 6.78 1.91 -2.11
C LYS A 89 6.72 0.77 -1.10
N ILE A 90 5.82 -0.17 -1.35
CA ILE A 90 5.76 -1.42 -0.60
C ILE A 90 6.46 -2.49 -1.45
N ASN A 91 7.17 -3.40 -0.80
CA ASN A 91 7.57 -4.66 -1.41
C ASN A 91 7.14 -5.78 -0.50
N ILE A 92 6.64 -6.85 -1.09
CA ILE A 92 6.16 -8.01 -0.36
C ILE A 92 6.90 -9.24 -0.85
N ALA A 93 7.43 -10.01 0.09
CA ALA A 93 8.01 -11.32 -0.18
C ALA A 93 7.21 -12.39 0.57
N LEU A 94 6.91 -13.49 -0.12
CA LEU A 94 6.33 -14.67 0.49
C LEU A 94 7.47 -15.59 0.94
N GLN A 95 7.52 -15.92 2.22
CA GLN A 95 8.41 -16.94 2.76
C GLN A 95 7.60 -18.15 3.20
N GLY A 96 8.21 -19.32 3.13
CA GLY A 96 7.58 -20.57 3.52
C GLY A 96 8.30 -21.76 2.93
N ARG A 97 7.86 -22.96 3.29
CA ARG A 97 8.45 -24.18 2.77
C ARG A 97 7.94 -24.45 1.36
N GLN A 98 8.84 -24.53 0.39
CA GLN A 98 8.50 -24.79 -1.00
C GLN A 98 8.14 -26.26 -1.22
N TYR A 99 7.17 -26.51 -2.10
CA TYR A 99 6.93 -27.83 -2.66
C TYR A 99 8.16 -28.25 -3.49
N PRO A 100 8.68 -29.48 -3.35
CA PRO A 100 9.87 -29.91 -4.08
C PRO A 100 9.75 -29.68 -5.60
N GLY A 101 10.66 -28.89 -6.16
CA GLY A 101 10.68 -28.57 -7.59
C GLY A 101 9.69 -27.48 -8.04
N ALA A 102 8.99 -26.81 -7.12
CA ALA A 102 8.04 -25.75 -7.45
C ALA A 102 8.16 -24.55 -6.47
N ASN A 103 8.79 -23.46 -6.94
CA ASN A 103 9.04 -22.25 -6.14
C ASN A 103 7.83 -21.31 -5.98
N THR A 104 6.67 -21.64 -6.56
CA THR A 104 5.41 -20.86 -6.44
C THR A 104 4.32 -21.64 -5.70
N VAL A 105 4.70 -22.74 -5.04
CA VAL A 105 3.77 -23.62 -4.34
C VAL A 105 4.34 -23.95 -2.96
N LEU A 106 3.57 -23.68 -1.92
CA LEU A 106 3.89 -24.05 -0.54
C LEU A 106 3.65 -25.55 -0.34
N ASP A 107 4.59 -26.21 0.33
CA ASP A 107 4.42 -27.60 0.78
C ASP A 107 3.52 -27.66 2.02
N ILE A 108 2.67 -28.68 2.06
CA ILE A 108 1.80 -28.96 3.21
C ILE A 108 2.65 -29.36 4.42
N ASP A 109 2.44 -28.70 5.56
CA ASP A 109 3.15 -28.88 6.83
C ASP A 109 3.29 -30.35 7.23
N ASN A 110 4.47 -30.70 7.71
CA ASN A 110 4.77 -32.08 8.06
C ASN A 110 3.94 -32.51 9.28
N SER A 111 3.03 -33.45 9.08
CA SER A 111 2.17 -34.02 10.12
C SER A 111 1.86 -35.48 9.79
N THR A 112 1.51 -36.28 10.80
CA THR A 112 1.24 -37.71 10.64
C THR A 112 0.06 -38.01 9.71
N ASP A 113 -0.88 -37.07 9.61
CA ASP A 113 -2.08 -37.15 8.78
C ASP A 113 -2.05 -36.18 7.60
N LYS A 114 -0.86 -35.74 7.15
CA LYS A 114 -0.68 -34.82 6.02
C LYS A 114 -1.25 -35.36 4.71
N ALA A 115 -1.96 -34.51 3.97
CA ALA A 115 -2.34 -34.77 2.58
C ALA A 115 -1.10 -34.78 1.65
N ARG A 116 -1.11 -35.62 0.61
CA ARG A 116 0.01 -35.75 -0.34
C ARG A 116 -0.42 -35.45 -1.77
N GLY A 117 0.54 -35.04 -2.59
CA GLY A 117 0.33 -34.72 -4.00
C GLY A 117 -0.38 -33.39 -4.25
N ILE A 118 -0.56 -32.57 -3.23
CA ILE A 118 -1.11 -31.21 -3.30
C ILE A 118 -0.16 -30.22 -2.61
N GLY A 119 -0.25 -28.96 -3.01
CA GLY A 119 0.35 -27.83 -2.30
C GLY A 119 -0.60 -26.64 -2.28
N ILE A 120 -0.16 -25.52 -1.71
CA ILE A 120 -0.94 -24.27 -1.68
C ILE A 120 -0.26 -23.24 -2.58
N ARG A 121 -1.03 -22.61 -3.46
CA ARG A 121 -0.55 -21.48 -4.25
C ARG A 121 -1.13 -20.19 -3.68
N VAL A 122 -0.31 -19.13 -3.70
CA VAL A 122 -0.72 -17.78 -3.34
C VAL A 122 -0.53 -16.89 -4.56
N GLU A 123 -1.56 -16.12 -4.86
CA GLU A 123 -1.53 -15.08 -5.89
C GLU A 123 -1.84 -13.74 -5.25
N TYR A 124 -1.28 -12.67 -5.80
CA TYR A 124 -1.55 -11.31 -5.35
C TYR A 124 -2.13 -10.46 -6.48
N SER A 125 -2.80 -9.38 -6.10
CA SER A 125 -3.30 -8.36 -6.99
C SER A 125 -3.35 -7.00 -6.30
N ASN A 126 -2.97 -5.94 -7.01
CA ASN A 126 -3.09 -4.57 -6.53
C ASN A 126 -4.44 -3.94 -6.90
N ASP A 127 -5.16 -4.50 -7.87
CA ASP A 127 -6.39 -3.94 -8.44
C ASP A 127 -7.59 -4.92 -8.44
N ARG A 128 -7.38 -6.15 -7.96
CA ARG A 128 -8.32 -7.29 -7.97
C ARG A 128 -8.64 -7.87 -9.35
N THR A 129 -8.02 -7.37 -10.40
CA THR A 129 -8.27 -7.80 -11.79
C THR A 129 -7.14 -8.67 -12.32
N SER A 130 -5.89 -8.24 -12.11
CA SER A 130 -4.71 -8.95 -12.57
C SER A 130 -4.06 -9.68 -11.40
N TRP A 131 -3.99 -11.01 -11.51
CA TRP A 131 -3.48 -11.90 -10.47
C TRP A 131 -2.13 -12.48 -10.88
N TYR A 132 -1.16 -12.42 -9.98
CA TYR A 132 0.21 -12.85 -10.21
C TYR A 132 0.61 -13.85 -9.13
N ARG A 133 1.26 -14.95 -9.53
CA ARG A 133 1.74 -15.98 -8.59
C ARG A 133 2.89 -15.43 -7.77
N MET A 134 2.82 -15.60 -6.46
CA MET A 134 3.93 -15.26 -5.58
C MET A 134 5.06 -16.26 -5.71
N ILE A 135 6.29 -15.77 -5.81
CA ILE A 135 7.49 -16.60 -5.76
C ILE A 135 7.96 -16.70 -4.31
N ILE A 136 8.04 -17.92 -3.79
CA ILE A 136 8.49 -18.18 -2.42
C ILE A 136 9.99 -17.93 -2.32
N GLY A 137 10.41 -17.11 -1.35
CA GLY A 137 11.78 -16.59 -1.23
C GLY A 137 12.11 -15.52 -2.27
N GLY A 138 11.20 -15.21 -3.18
CA GLY A 138 11.32 -14.11 -4.14
C GLY A 138 10.96 -12.78 -3.49
N ARG A 139 11.46 -11.69 -4.09
CA ARG A 139 11.02 -10.34 -3.78
C ARG A 139 10.13 -9.87 -4.92
N ASP A 140 8.82 -10.00 -4.75
CA ASP A 140 7.87 -9.44 -5.70
C ASP A 140 7.72 -7.94 -5.39
N THR A 141 7.99 -7.08 -6.37
CA THR A 141 7.83 -5.63 -6.21
C THR A 141 6.34 -5.30 -6.23
N LEU A 142 5.72 -5.18 -5.06
CA LEU A 142 4.28 -4.97 -4.93
C LEU A 142 3.94 -3.51 -4.63
N ALA A 143 3.54 -2.82 -5.70
CA ALA A 143 2.91 -1.50 -5.70
C ALA A 143 3.87 -0.31 -5.59
N SER A 144 4.12 0.27 -6.77
CA SER A 144 4.40 1.69 -6.98
C SER A 144 3.25 2.53 -6.39
N PRO A 145 3.52 3.77 -5.97
CA PRO A 145 3.00 4.37 -4.75
C PRO A 145 1.49 4.54 -4.76
N SER A 146 0.90 4.56 -3.56
CA SER A 146 -0.36 5.28 -3.39
C SER A 146 -0.14 6.71 -3.91
N TYR A 147 -0.78 7.06 -5.02
CA TYR A 147 -0.72 8.42 -5.59
C TYR A 147 -1.42 9.46 -4.68
N VAL A 148 -2.00 8.97 -3.58
CA VAL A 148 -2.76 9.65 -2.55
C VAL A 148 -2.25 9.18 -1.20
N ASP A 149 -2.17 10.09 -0.23
CA ASP A 149 -1.98 9.71 1.17
C ASP A 149 -3.12 8.79 1.60
N GLY A 150 -2.81 7.74 2.37
CA GLY A 150 -3.80 6.95 3.08
C GLY A 150 -3.85 5.47 2.70
N LYS A 151 -5.07 4.91 2.76
CA LYS A 151 -5.29 3.47 2.75
C LYS A 151 -4.96 2.81 1.41
N LEU A 152 -4.13 1.78 1.46
CA LEU A 152 -3.79 0.90 0.36
C LEU A 152 -4.10 -0.54 0.77
N SER A 153 -4.71 -1.32 -0.13
CA SER A 153 -4.97 -2.75 0.09
C SER A 153 -4.27 -3.57 -0.98
N ILE A 154 -3.55 -4.61 -0.55
CA ILE A 154 -3.02 -5.64 -1.44
C ILE A 154 -3.88 -6.89 -1.22
N TYR A 155 -4.44 -7.39 -2.31
CA TYR A 155 -5.36 -8.52 -2.30
C TYR A 155 -4.63 -9.80 -2.64
N PHE A 156 -5.05 -10.90 -2.04
CA PHE A 156 -4.46 -12.21 -2.22
C PHE A 156 -5.54 -13.25 -2.49
N ASN A 157 -5.22 -14.24 -3.31
CA ASN A 157 -5.97 -15.47 -3.44
C ASN A 157 -5.08 -16.62 -3.01
N SER A 158 -5.66 -17.57 -2.29
CA SER A 158 -4.99 -18.81 -1.96
C SER A 158 -5.89 -19.98 -2.28
N TYR A 159 -5.29 -21.05 -2.80
CA TYR A 159 -6.00 -22.26 -3.19
C TYR A 159 -5.07 -23.47 -3.17
N TYR A 160 -5.65 -24.66 -3.00
CA TYR A 160 -4.94 -25.91 -3.19
C TYR A 160 -4.71 -26.15 -4.68
N ILE A 161 -3.52 -26.64 -5.02
CA ILE A 161 -3.15 -27.07 -6.37
C ILE A 161 -2.63 -28.50 -6.33
N GLN A 162 -3.11 -29.35 -7.24
CA GLN A 162 -2.64 -30.72 -7.39
C GLN A 162 -1.30 -30.75 -8.13
N MET A 163 -0.29 -31.33 -7.49
CA MET A 163 1.08 -31.41 -7.96
C MET A 163 1.43 -32.79 -8.51
N GLU A 164 0.74 -33.84 -8.06
CA GLU A 164 0.98 -35.22 -8.47
C GLU A 164 -0.26 -35.83 -9.15
N LYS A 165 -0.08 -36.90 -9.93
CA LYS A 165 -1.20 -37.60 -10.58
C LYS A 165 -2.18 -38.20 -9.57
N THR A 166 -1.68 -38.64 -8.43
CA THR A 166 -2.45 -39.26 -7.37
C THR A 166 -2.28 -38.42 -6.11
N ILE A 167 -3.39 -38.11 -5.45
CA ILE A 167 -3.41 -37.37 -4.20
C ILE A 167 -4.01 -38.25 -3.10
N THR A 168 -3.54 -38.10 -1.87
CA THR A 168 -4.04 -38.85 -0.72
C THR A 168 -4.71 -37.92 0.28
N PRO A 169 -5.86 -38.32 0.87
CA PRO A 169 -6.52 -37.51 1.89
C PRO A 169 -5.62 -37.24 3.10
N GLY A 170 -5.86 -36.11 3.77
CA GLY A 170 -5.18 -35.72 4.99
C GLY A 170 -5.36 -34.24 5.31
N LYS A 171 -4.76 -33.77 6.41
CA LYS A 171 -4.66 -32.35 6.73
C LYS A 171 -3.77 -31.64 5.71
N ALA A 172 -4.24 -30.50 5.23
CA ALA A 172 -3.59 -29.71 4.20
C ALA A 172 -3.26 -28.29 4.70
N ASN A 173 -2.62 -28.22 5.88
CA ASN A 173 -2.20 -26.95 6.47
C ASN A 173 -0.82 -26.54 5.94
N ALA A 174 -0.56 -25.24 5.83
CA ALA A 174 0.79 -24.72 5.63
C ALA A 174 0.97 -23.44 6.42
N THR A 175 2.22 -23.18 6.81
CA THR A 175 2.63 -21.92 7.43
C THR A 175 3.44 -21.11 6.42
N MET A 176 3.16 -19.81 6.34
CA MET A 176 3.88 -18.87 5.48
C MET A 176 4.04 -17.52 6.20
N ASP A 177 5.12 -16.82 5.87
CA ASP A 177 5.35 -15.45 6.33
C ASP A 177 5.27 -14.48 5.14
N ILE A 178 4.66 -13.33 5.39
CA ILE A 178 4.63 -12.23 4.43
C ILE A 178 5.57 -11.14 4.95
N GLU A 179 6.74 -11.04 4.33
CA GLU A 179 7.71 -10.00 4.64
C GLU A 179 7.33 -8.72 3.90
N VAL A 180 7.09 -7.65 4.65
CA VAL A 180 6.80 -6.33 4.10
C VAL A 180 8.00 -5.43 4.31
N THR A 181 8.47 -4.79 3.23
CA THR A 181 9.53 -3.78 3.28
C THR A 181 9.07 -2.48 2.62
N TYR A 182 9.56 -1.36 3.12
CA TYR A 182 9.18 -0.01 2.70
C TYR A 182 10.38 0.69 2.06
N GLY A 183 10.14 1.51 1.04
CA GLY A 183 11.18 2.30 0.37
C GLY A 183 10.65 3.54 -0.34
#